data_AF-C9SHE9-F1
#
_entry.id   AF-C9SHE9-F1
#
_cell.length_a   1.000
_cell.length_b   1.000
_cell.length_c   1.000
_cell.angle_alpha   90.00
_cell.angle_beta   90.00
_cell.angle_gamma   90.00
#
_symmetry.space_group_name_H-M   'P 1'
#
loop_
_entity.id
_entity.type
_entity.pdbx_description
1 polymer ?
#
loop_
_entity_poly.entity_id
_entity_poly.type
_entity_poly.pdbx_seq_one_letter_code
_entity_poly.pdbx_strand_id
1 'polypeptide(L)'
;MPAVLSRHFVEKCFTLLLLRTCHPGFSQDWLGEIKDLMVSQDCLYYSVLAYAASHVFLMDTSTQIQGLALTYYTKATRAMSCLLESEAHPELHNGLLMSVMLLYLHGCMGIGTYTDIPMHVNAAIRIIKTRLLDRHNTVHRLFDRLAVESVLYQIFLATTGLWTQEAEAEQKFDAVFWSRAEDFLDRSTIFPGQPISLNSPVLGVPISLFRLSFMLRKQYGSGLALDSEMLSRIRDEVAECEALLLCVRIAESSTCEEGSTEDMYYKDASCLFGIIISLLFEQLCRPHIGAGPLLPEPSESWQVDKAMRILRRHEHAEGWSRCFIGNWPVYTLGLFMKSPNDQEVIRNDLQQRWSLTGFSQVCRFQGDLEQIWTLRRSSVNEPSLL
;
A
#
# COMPACT_ATOMS: atom_id res chain seq x y z
N MET A 1 9.55 30.14 2.84
CA MET A 1 9.24 28.75 3.19
C MET A 1 8.36 28.02 2.16
N PRO A 2 7.20 28.54 1.72
CA PRO A 2 6.29 27.80 0.82
C PRO A 2 6.90 27.38 -0.53
N ALA A 3 7.71 28.25 -1.15
CA ALA A 3 8.38 27.95 -2.42
C ALA A 3 9.40 26.79 -2.30
N VAL A 4 10.08 26.68 -1.15
CA VAL A 4 11.03 25.59 -0.88
C VAL A 4 10.28 24.28 -0.69
N LEU A 5 9.17 24.28 0.06
CA LEU A 5 8.33 23.10 0.25
C LEU A 5 7.67 22.65 -1.06
N SER A 6 7.21 23.58 -1.89
CA SER A 6 6.65 23.26 -3.21
C SER A 6 7.71 22.62 -4.12
N ARG A 7 8.94 23.13 -4.11
CA ARG A 7 10.07 22.52 -4.82
C ARG A 7 10.38 21.12 -4.29
N HIS A 8 10.46 20.97 -2.97
CA HIS A 8 10.68 19.68 -2.31
C HIS A 8 9.60 18.66 -2.66
N PHE A 9 8.34 19.10 -2.77
CA PHE A 9 7.25 18.25 -3.24
C PHE A 9 7.54 17.69 -4.63
N VAL A 10 7.85 18.57 -5.59
CA VAL A 10 8.09 18.20 -6.99
C VAL A 10 9.31 17.28 -7.13
N GLU A 11 10.42 17.63 -6.47
CA GLU A 11 11.71 16.98 -6.68
C GLU A 11 11.90 15.69 -5.87
N LYS A 12 11.25 15.58 -4.71
CA LYS A 12 11.46 14.47 -3.76
C LYS A 12 10.18 13.69 -3.52
N CYS A 13 9.14 14.35 -3.04
CA CYS A 13 7.91 13.70 -2.61
C CYS A 13 7.17 13.01 -3.75
N PHE A 14 6.96 13.72 -4.86
CA PHE A 14 6.15 13.24 -5.98
C PHE A 14 6.72 11.96 -6.60
N THR A 15 8.05 11.82 -6.59
CA THR A 15 8.76 10.63 -7.09
C THR A 15 8.48 9.35 -6.29
N LEU A 16 7.83 9.48 -5.13
CA LEU A 16 7.47 8.37 -4.24
C LEU A 16 5.97 8.01 -4.33
N LEU A 17 5.17 8.76 -5.12
CA LEU A 17 3.71 8.59 -5.18
C LEU A 17 3.26 7.63 -6.27
N LEU A 18 4.11 7.37 -7.27
CA LEU A 18 3.81 6.53 -8.42
C LEU A 18 4.86 5.46 -8.61
N LEU A 19 4.44 4.36 -9.21
CA LEU A 19 5.31 3.28 -9.62
C LEU A 19 6.18 3.71 -10.80
N ARG A 20 7.48 3.42 -10.73
CA ARG A 20 8.44 3.82 -11.77
C ARG A 20 8.26 3.10 -13.11
N THR A 21 7.71 1.88 -13.08
CA THR A 21 7.37 1.12 -14.30
C THR A 21 6.12 1.62 -15.00
N CYS A 22 5.34 2.52 -14.40
CA CYS A 22 4.15 3.02 -15.06
C CYS A 22 4.52 3.95 -16.22
N HIS A 23 3.60 4.10 -17.18
CA HIS A 23 3.83 4.95 -18.33
C HIS A 23 4.11 6.41 -17.86
N PRO A 24 5.18 7.08 -18.35
CA PRO A 24 5.56 8.41 -17.88
C PRO A 24 4.46 9.47 -17.96
N GLY A 25 3.52 9.28 -18.89
CA GLY A 25 2.32 10.10 -19.03
C GLY A 25 1.53 10.29 -17.73
N PHE A 26 1.41 9.28 -16.87
CA PHE A 26 0.74 9.44 -15.57
C PHE A 26 1.42 10.48 -14.69
N SER A 27 2.75 10.41 -14.59
CA SER A 27 3.54 11.35 -13.80
C SER A 27 3.50 12.77 -14.36
N GLN A 28 3.56 12.90 -15.69
CA GLN A 28 3.59 14.20 -16.37
C GLN A 28 2.24 14.90 -16.28
N ASP A 29 1.15 14.16 -16.55
CA ASP A 29 -0.23 14.66 -16.48
C ASP A 29 -0.57 15.09 -15.05
N TRP A 30 -0.35 14.21 -14.06
CA TRP A 30 -0.72 14.52 -12.68
C TRP A 30 0.10 15.67 -12.08
N LEU A 31 1.42 15.69 -12.32
CA LEU A 31 2.27 16.77 -11.82
C LEU A 31 1.96 18.11 -12.51
N GLY A 32 1.66 18.09 -13.81
CA GLY A 32 1.23 19.26 -14.56
C GLY A 32 -0.06 19.84 -13.98
N GLU A 33 -1.07 18.99 -13.81
CA GLU A 33 -2.36 19.40 -13.26
C GLU A 33 -2.25 19.91 -11.82
N ILE A 34 -1.42 19.28 -10.97
CA ILE A 34 -1.14 19.80 -9.62
C ILE A 34 -0.59 21.22 -9.69
N LYS A 35 0.42 21.47 -10.55
CA LYS A 35 1.05 22.79 -10.66
C LYS A 35 0.06 23.86 -11.11
N ASP A 36 -0.81 23.54 -12.05
CA ASP A 36 -1.81 24.47 -12.58
C ASP A 36 -2.89 24.78 -11.54
N LEU A 37 -3.41 23.74 -10.88
CA LEU A 37 -4.49 23.90 -9.90
C LEU A 37 -4.02 24.54 -8.60
N MET A 38 -2.77 24.34 -8.17
CA MET A 38 -2.22 24.98 -6.96
C MET A 38 -2.22 26.52 -7.03
N VAL A 39 -2.31 27.11 -8.22
CA VAL A 39 -2.37 28.58 -8.38
C VAL A 39 -3.75 29.13 -8.00
N SER A 40 -4.80 28.35 -8.20
CA SER A 40 -6.20 28.79 -8.06
C SER A 40 -6.97 28.07 -6.96
N GLN A 41 -6.46 26.94 -6.46
CA GLN A 41 -7.15 26.10 -5.48
C GLN A 41 -6.37 26.00 -4.17
N ASP A 42 -6.80 26.78 -3.19
CA ASP A 42 -6.19 26.84 -1.86
C ASP A 42 -6.11 25.47 -1.17
N CYS A 43 -7.15 24.63 -1.33
CA CYS A 43 -7.16 23.30 -0.73
C CYS A 43 -5.99 22.45 -1.24
N LEU A 44 -5.69 22.50 -2.55
CA LEU A 44 -4.62 21.71 -3.14
C LEU A 44 -3.26 22.30 -2.78
N TYR A 45 -3.14 23.63 -2.86
CA TYR A 45 -1.95 24.35 -2.45
C TYR A 45 -1.52 23.98 -1.02
N TYR A 46 -2.43 24.06 -0.05
CA TYR A 46 -2.13 23.73 1.33
C TYR A 46 -1.92 22.23 1.56
N SER A 47 -2.62 21.33 0.86
CA SER A 47 -2.36 19.89 0.94
C SER A 47 -0.93 19.53 0.49
N VAL A 48 -0.45 20.14 -0.61
CA VAL A 48 0.93 19.94 -1.09
C VAL A 48 1.95 20.43 -0.08
N LEU A 49 1.74 21.62 0.49
CA LEU A 49 2.64 22.16 1.52
C LEU A 49 2.64 21.34 2.81
N ALA A 50 1.47 20.84 3.24
CA ALA A 50 1.35 19.97 4.39
C ALA A 50 2.15 18.67 4.18
N TYR A 51 1.93 18.02 3.03
CA TYR A 51 2.63 16.81 2.65
C TYR A 51 4.15 17.01 2.64
N ALA A 52 4.62 18.03 1.93
CA ALA A 52 6.05 18.33 1.80
C ALA A 52 6.69 18.65 3.15
N ALA A 53 6.03 19.47 3.99
CA ALA A 53 6.53 19.80 5.32
C ALA A 53 6.66 18.55 6.20
N SER A 54 5.67 17.66 6.19
CA SER A 54 5.74 16.38 6.91
C SER A 54 6.91 15.51 6.43
N HIS A 55 7.12 15.42 5.11
CA HIS A 55 8.27 14.68 4.58
C HIS A 55 9.61 15.31 4.98
N VAL A 56 9.75 16.64 4.93
CA VAL A 56 11.00 17.30 5.35
C VAL A 56 11.27 17.06 6.84
N PHE A 57 10.24 17.17 7.68
CA PHE A 57 10.36 16.88 9.11
C PHE A 57 10.89 15.46 9.37
N LEU A 58 10.44 14.46 8.61
CA LEU A 58 10.87 13.08 8.80
C LEU A 58 12.30 12.81 8.30
N MET A 59 12.80 13.61 7.37
CA MET A 59 14.18 13.51 6.89
C MET A 59 15.16 14.26 7.79
N ASP A 60 14.79 15.46 8.26
CA ASP A 60 15.70 16.38 8.96
C ASP A 60 15.42 16.48 10.47
N THR A 61 14.38 15.83 10.99
CA THR A 61 13.96 15.80 12.42
C THR A 61 13.67 17.15 13.08
N SER A 62 13.45 18.22 12.28
CA SER A 62 13.19 19.58 12.80
C SER A 62 11.76 19.77 13.31
N THR A 63 11.58 19.84 14.63
CA THR A 63 10.26 19.99 15.30
C THR A 63 9.47 21.23 14.85
N GLN A 64 10.15 22.31 14.43
CA GLN A 64 9.51 23.50 13.88
C GLN A 64 8.75 23.21 12.58
N ILE A 65 9.26 22.28 11.77
CA ILE A 65 8.65 21.89 10.48
C ILE A 65 7.40 21.04 10.70
N GLN A 66 7.36 20.24 11.77
CA GLN A 66 6.16 19.48 12.14
C GLN A 66 4.97 20.40 12.44
N GLY A 67 5.17 21.47 13.23
CA GLY A 67 4.13 22.46 13.51
C GLY A 67 3.62 23.17 12.25
N LEU A 68 4.52 23.40 11.29
CA LEU A 68 4.16 23.97 10.00
C LEU A 68 3.32 23.00 9.15
N ALA A 69 3.65 21.71 9.14
CA ALA A 69 2.87 20.69 8.43
C ALA A 69 1.42 20.64 8.93
N LEU A 70 1.21 20.60 10.25
CA LEU A 70 -0.12 20.61 10.87
C LEU A 70 -0.89 21.90 10.61
N THR A 71 -0.18 23.04 10.54
CA THR A 71 -0.77 24.32 10.18
C THR A 71 -1.31 24.29 8.75
N TYR A 72 -0.52 23.78 7.80
CA TYR A 72 -0.96 23.64 6.41
C TYR A 72 -2.08 22.60 6.26
N TYR A 73 -2.01 21.49 6.98
CA TYR A 73 -3.09 20.50 7.02
C TYR A 73 -4.42 21.14 7.44
N THR A 74 -4.41 21.92 8.53
CA THR A 74 -5.60 22.64 9.02
C THR A 74 -6.11 23.67 8.01
N LYS A 75 -5.22 24.35 7.27
CA LYS A 75 -5.62 25.28 6.22
C LYS A 75 -6.24 24.55 5.02
N ALA A 76 -5.69 23.40 4.64
CA ALA A 76 -6.22 22.57 3.56
C ALA A 76 -7.63 22.09 3.87
N THR A 77 -7.87 21.56 5.08
CA THR A 77 -9.21 21.09 5.49
C THR A 77 -10.23 22.21 5.52
N ARG A 78 -9.87 23.40 6.03
CA ARG A 78 -10.74 24.59 5.97
C ARG A 78 -11.05 25.02 4.54
N ALA A 79 -10.05 25.08 3.67
CA ALA A 79 -10.25 25.44 2.27
C ALA A 79 -11.13 24.43 1.53
N MET A 80 -10.98 23.12 1.82
CA MET A 80 -11.90 22.10 1.31
C MET A 80 -13.33 22.32 1.79
N SER A 81 -13.54 22.61 3.08
CA SER A 81 -14.89 22.93 3.59
C SER A 81 -15.53 24.11 2.85
N CYS A 82 -14.78 25.20 2.65
CA CYS A 82 -15.28 26.35 1.89
C CYS A 82 -15.61 26.00 0.43
N LEU A 83 -14.80 25.15 -0.22
CA LEU A 83 -15.05 24.68 -1.58
C LEU A 83 -16.34 23.85 -1.66
N LEU A 84 -16.55 22.94 -0.69
CA LEU A 84 -17.75 22.10 -0.61
C LEU A 84 -19.03 22.91 -0.39
N GLU A 85 -18.94 24.06 0.29
CA GLU A 85 -20.09 24.96 0.51
C GLU A 85 -20.43 25.82 -0.70
N SER A 86 -19.44 26.12 -1.56
CA SER A 86 -19.58 27.07 -2.67
C SER A 86 -19.78 26.42 -4.04
N GLU A 87 -19.31 25.20 -4.24
CA GLU A 87 -19.39 24.49 -5.51
C GLU A 87 -20.64 23.60 -5.61
N ALA A 88 -21.36 23.69 -6.73
CA ALA A 88 -22.57 22.89 -6.95
C ALA A 88 -22.27 21.41 -7.24
N HIS A 89 -21.11 21.12 -7.84
CA HIS A 89 -20.67 19.78 -8.23
C HIS A 89 -19.24 19.50 -7.77
N PRO A 90 -18.98 19.51 -6.44
CA PRO A 90 -17.64 19.36 -5.88
C PRO A 90 -16.97 18.05 -6.32
N GLU A 91 -17.72 16.99 -6.58
CA GLU A 91 -17.21 15.69 -7.03
C GLU A 91 -16.48 15.73 -8.39
N LEU A 92 -16.73 16.76 -9.19
CA LEU A 92 -16.10 16.94 -10.50
C LEU A 92 -14.79 17.74 -10.42
N HIS A 93 -14.47 18.32 -9.26
CA HIS A 93 -13.25 19.10 -9.07
C HIS A 93 -12.05 18.20 -8.81
N ASN A 94 -11.13 18.15 -9.78
CA ASN A 94 -9.92 17.34 -9.66
C ASN A 94 -9.04 17.75 -8.48
N GLY A 95 -8.86 19.04 -8.22
CA GLY A 95 -8.03 19.47 -7.10
C GLY A 95 -8.67 19.18 -5.73
N LEU A 96 -9.99 19.05 -5.62
CA LEU A 96 -10.61 18.50 -4.40
C LEU A 96 -10.17 17.05 -4.19
N LEU A 97 -10.29 16.19 -5.21
CA LEU A 97 -9.86 14.80 -5.07
C LEU A 97 -8.35 14.69 -4.80
N MET A 98 -7.52 15.44 -5.53
CA MET A 98 -6.08 15.49 -5.28
C MET A 98 -5.75 15.97 -3.86
N SER A 99 -6.47 16.96 -3.33
CA SER A 99 -6.34 17.40 -1.94
C SER A 99 -6.63 16.26 -0.98
N VAL A 100 -7.75 15.58 -1.13
CA VAL A 100 -8.13 14.43 -0.28
C VAL A 100 -7.07 13.34 -0.36
N MET A 101 -6.57 13.06 -1.56
CA MET A 101 -5.51 12.07 -1.78
C MET A 101 -4.22 12.42 -1.04
N LEU A 102 -3.76 13.66 -1.17
CA LEU A 102 -2.58 14.12 -0.46
C LEU A 102 -2.76 14.16 1.06
N LEU A 103 -3.98 14.34 1.56
CA LEU A 103 -4.26 14.37 3.01
C LEU A 103 -4.28 12.96 3.63
N TYR A 104 -4.82 11.93 2.95
CA TYR A 104 -4.62 10.57 3.46
C TYR A 104 -3.15 10.15 3.37
N LEU A 105 -2.44 10.54 2.29
CA LEU A 105 -1.01 10.24 2.17
C LEU A 105 -0.20 10.98 3.24
N HIS A 106 -0.60 12.21 3.59
CA HIS A 106 -0.04 12.93 4.71
C HIS A 106 -0.20 12.15 6.03
N GLY A 107 -1.31 11.45 6.25
CA GLY A 107 -1.47 10.57 7.42
C GLY A 107 -0.58 9.31 7.37
N CYS A 108 -0.31 8.77 6.18
CA CYS A 108 0.63 7.65 6.00
C CYS A 108 2.09 8.06 6.25
N MET A 109 2.41 9.31 5.95
CA MET A 109 3.74 9.90 6.04
C MET A 109 4.00 10.56 7.38
N GLY A 110 3.21 11.57 7.72
CA GLY A 110 3.40 12.47 8.85
C GLY A 110 3.04 11.86 10.20
N ILE A 111 3.35 12.62 11.25
CA ILE A 111 3.01 12.27 12.63
C ILE A 111 1.74 13.04 13.03
N GLY A 112 0.80 12.34 13.67
CA GLY A 112 -0.33 12.98 14.35
C GLY A 112 -1.61 13.21 13.52
N THR A 113 -1.69 12.70 12.29
CA THR A 113 -2.92 12.75 11.46
C THR A 113 -3.33 11.37 10.94
N TYR A 114 -2.73 10.30 11.46
CA TYR A 114 -3.02 8.94 10.98
C TYR A 114 -4.47 8.51 11.27
N THR A 115 -5.07 9.02 12.34
CA THR A 115 -6.49 8.81 12.69
C THR A 115 -7.45 9.41 11.68
N ASP A 116 -6.99 10.35 10.86
CA ASP A 116 -7.81 11.04 9.88
C ASP A 116 -7.82 10.31 8.52
N ILE A 117 -6.92 9.32 8.32
CA ILE A 117 -6.82 8.54 7.09
C ILE A 117 -8.17 7.94 6.69
N PRO A 118 -8.91 7.23 7.57
CA PRO A 118 -10.17 6.61 7.17
C PRO A 118 -11.21 7.63 6.68
N MET A 119 -11.24 8.82 7.28
CA MET A 119 -12.15 9.90 6.86
C MET A 119 -11.83 10.37 5.44
N HIS A 120 -10.56 10.63 5.13
CA HIS A 120 -10.12 11.06 3.81
C HIS A 120 -10.31 9.97 2.75
N VAL A 121 -10.02 8.71 3.09
CA VAL A 121 -10.26 7.57 2.19
C VAL A 121 -11.76 7.44 1.89
N ASN A 122 -12.63 7.55 2.89
CA ASN A 122 -14.08 7.54 2.69
C ASN A 122 -14.57 8.71 1.83
N ALA A 123 -14.00 9.90 1.98
CA ALA A 123 -14.29 11.03 1.11
C ALA A 123 -13.89 10.74 -0.35
N ALA A 124 -12.71 10.17 -0.57
CA ALA A 124 -12.23 9.79 -1.90
C ALA A 124 -13.12 8.70 -2.55
N ILE A 125 -13.53 7.69 -1.78
CA ILE A 125 -14.50 6.66 -2.21
C ILE A 125 -15.79 7.31 -2.69
N ARG A 126 -16.37 8.23 -1.89
CA ARG A 126 -17.61 8.92 -2.24
C ARG A 126 -17.48 9.76 -3.51
N ILE A 127 -16.39 10.50 -3.65
CA ILE A 127 -16.09 11.28 -4.86
C ILE A 127 -16.04 10.33 -6.06
N ILE A 128 -15.15 9.33 -6.05
CA ILE A 128 -14.96 8.37 -7.15
C ILE A 128 -16.27 7.68 -7.52
N LYS A 129 -17.02 7.20 -6.52
CA LYS A 129 -18.31 6.54 -6.74
C LYS A 129 -19.28 7.45 -7.50
N THR A 130 -19.41 8.70 -7.06
CA THR A 130 -20.33 9.68 -7.65
C THR A 130 -19.88 10.13 -9.05
N ARG A 131 -18.57 10.39 -9.23
CA ARG A 131 -18.04 10.96 -10.47
C ARG A 131 -17.75 9.95 -11.58
N LEU A 132 -17.34 8.73 -11.24
CA LEU A 132 -16.90 7.71 -12.20
C LEU A 132 -17.85 6.52 -12.26
N LEU A 133 -18.15 5.91 -11.11
CA LEU A 133 -18.82 4.61 -11.09
C LEU A 133 -20.32 4.73 -11.33
N ASP A 134 -20.99 5.70 -10.73
CA ASP A 134 -22.46 5.87 -10.82
C ASP A 134 -22.90 6.51 -12.15
N ARG A 135 -21.98 7.22 -12.84
CA ARG A 135 -22.26 7.86 -14.13
C ARG A 135 -21.93 6.97 -15.34
N HIS A 136 -21.46 5.74 -15.13
CA HIS A 136 -21.03 4.81 -16.19
C HIS A 136 -20.06 5.43 -17.21
N ASN A 137 -19.18 6.33 -16.77
CA ASN A 137 -18.20 6.94 -17.65
C ASN A 137 -17.04 5.96 -17.88
N THR A 138 -16.61 5.80 -19.14
CA THR A 138 -15.33 5.15 -19.47
C THR A 138 -14.16 6.03 -19.00
N VAL A 139 -13.01 5.42 -18.65
CA VAL A 139 -11.79 6.19 -18.36
C VAL A 139 -11.40 7.00 -19.58
N HIS A 140 -11.47 8.32 -19.45
CA HIS A 140 -11.00 9.24 -20.47
C HIS A 140 -9.72 9.96 -20.07
N ARG A 141 -9.30 9.87 -18.80
CA ARG A 141 -8.19 10.64 -18.24
C ARG A 141 -7.25 9.76 -17.43
N LEU A 142 -5.95 10.00 -17.56
CA LEU A 142 -4.89 9.34 -16.79
C LEU A 142 -5.12 9.48 -15.28
N PHE A 143 -5.54 10.67 -14.84
CA PHE A 143 -5.85 10.93 -13.44
C PHE A 143 -6.99 10.05 -12.87
N ASP A 144 -8.00 9.69 -13.65
CA ASP A 144 -9.11 8.86 -13.14
C ASP A 144 -8.64 7.47 -12.74
N ARG A 145 -7.83 6.84 -13.59
CA ARG A 145 -7.22 5.54 -13.29
C ARG A 145 -6.30 5.63 -12.08
N LEU A 146 -5.43 6.63 -12.05
CA LEU A 146 -4.52 6.89 -10.95
C LEU A 146 -5.27 7.06 -9.62
N ALA A 147 -6.35 7.83 -9.61
CA ALA A 147 -7.16 8.06 -8.42
C ALA A 147 -7.83 6.77 -7.91
N VAL A 148 -8.41 5.97 -8.81
CA VAL A 148 -9.02 4.67 -8.43
C VAL A 148 -7.98 3.72 -7.86
N GLU A 149 -6.84 3.55 -8.53
CA GLU A 149 -5.75 2.70 -8.03
C GLU A 149 -5.21 3.19 -6.68
N SER A 150 -5.05 4.51 -6.51
CA SER A 150 -4.59 5.10 -5.24
C SER A 150 -5.57 4.83 -4.10
N VAL A 151 -6.87 5.01 -4.34
CA VAL A 151 -7.90 4.75 -3.32
C VAL A 151 -7.98 3.26 -2.98
N LEU A 152 -7.91 2.36 -3.97
CA LEU A 152 -7.87 0.92 -3.70
C LEU A 152 -6.65 0.52 -2.86
N TYR A 153 -5.48 1.07 -3.17
CA TYR A 153 -4.27 0.82 -2.39
C TYR A 153 -4.41 1.30 -0.94
N GLN A 154 -5.02 2.48 -0.72
CA GLN A 154 -5.26 2.96 0.64
C GLN A 154 -6.33 2.19 1.39
N ILE A 155 -7.40 1.75 0.72
CA ILE A 155 -8.37 0.84 1.32
C ILE A 155 -7.66 -0.43 1.75
N PHE A 156 -6.81 -1.00 0.90
CA PHE A 156 -6.03 -2.18 1.23
C PHE A 156 -5.15 -1.98 2.47
N LEU A 157 -4.36 -0.91 2.51
CA LEU A 157 -3.47 -0.62 3.65
C LEU A 157 -4.24 -0.37 4.94
N ALA A 158 -5.29 0.43 4.89
CA ALA A 158 -6.10 0.74 6.07
C ALA A 158 -6.85 -0.49 6.59
N THR A 159 -7.33 -1.36 5.70
CA THR A 159 -8.09 -2.54 6.12
C THR A 159 -7.19 -3.70 6.58
N THR A 160 -5.97 -3.81 6.04
CA THR A 160 -5.01 -4.83 6.49
C THR A 160 -4.31 -4.44 7.78
N GLY A 161 -4.09 -3.14 8.00
CA GLY A 161 -3.65 -2.55 9.27
C GLY A 161 -2.34 -3.13 9.80
N LEU A 162 -2.12 -2.93 11.10
CA LEU A 162 -1.10 -3.67 11.85
C LEU A 162 -1.65 -5.03 12.30
N TRP A 163 -0.78 -6.00 12.50
CA TRP A 163 -1.16 -7.34 12.96
C TRP A 163 -1.36 -7.41 14.47
N THR A 164 -0.75 -6.51 15.26
CA THR A 164 -1.08 -6.38 16.69
C THR A 164 -2.38 -5.61 16.95
N GLN A 165 -2.86 -4.86 15.96
CA GLN A 165 -4.13 -4.15 16.06
C GLN A 165 -5.29 -5.10 15.70
N GLU A 166 -6.38 -5.00 16.46
CA GLU A 166 -7.66 -5.58 16.04
C GLU A 166 -8.04 -4.97 14.69
N ALA A 167 -8.65 -5.77 13.81
CA ALA A 167 -9.10 -5.27 12.52
C ALA A 167 -10.05 -4.10 12.77
N GLU A 168 -9.62 -2.87 12.44
CA GLU A 168 -10.31 -1.65 12.82
C GLU A 168 -11.78 -1.71 12.40
N ALA A 169 -12.68 -1.58 13.39
CA ALA A 169 -14.12 -1.60 13.15
C ALA A 169 -14.62 -0.41 12.33
N GLU A 170 -13.81 0.67 12.20
CA GLU A 170 -14.23 1.95 11.63
C GLU A 170 -14.19 1.97 10.09
N GLN A 171 -13.28 1.23 9.44
CA GLN A 171 -13.27 1.10 7.98
C GLN A 171 -13.93 -0.20 7.54
N LYS A 172 -15.26 -0.15 7.38
CA LYS A 172 -16.01 -1.26 6.79
C LYS A 172 -15.63 -1.38 5.31
N PHE A 173 -14.97 -2.49 4.96
CA PHE A 173 -14.67 -2.83 3.57
C PHE A 173 -15.97 -2.82 2.72
N ASP A 174 -16.04 -1.89 1.77
CA ASP A 174 -17.14 -1.80 0.81
C ASP A 174 -16.84 -2.71 -0.39
N ALA A 175 -17.29 -3.97 -0.28
CA ALA A 175 -17.12 -4.97 -1.33
C ALA A 175 -17.77 -4.57 -2.67
N VAL A 176 -18.85 -3.77 -2.61
CA VAL A 176 -19.56 -3.29 -3.81
C VAL A 176 -18.71 -2.24 -4.52
N PHE A 177 -18.15 -1.29 -3.77
CA PHE A 177 -17.20 -0.33 -4.33
C PHE A 177 -15.98 -1.04 -4.92
N TRP A 178 -15.37 -1.98 -4.18
CA TRP A 178 -14.19 -2.72 -4.64
C TRP A 178 -14.44 -3.41 -5.98
N SER A 179 -15.50 -4.21 -6.08
CA SER A 179 -15.84 -4.93 -7.31
C SER A 179 -16.11 -3.99 -8.48
N ARG A 180 -16.82 -2.87 -8.25
CA ARG A 180 -17.07 -1.89 -9.31
C ARG A 180 -15.80 -1.16 -9.76
N ALA A 181 -14.87 -0.92 -8.84
CA ALA A 181 -13.59 -0.29 -9.14
C ALA A 181 -12.66 -1.24 -9.91
N GLU A 182 -12.65 -2.53 -9.56
CA GLU A 182 -11.96 -3.58 -10.30
C GLU A 182 -12.50 -3.70 -11.73
N ASP A 183 -13.82 -3.85 -11.88
CA ASP A 183 -14.50 -3.85 -13.19
C ASP A 183 -14.18 -2.59 -14.02
N PHE A 184 -14.12 -1.43 -13.35
CA PHE A 184 -13.79 -0.16 -13.98
C PHE A 184 -12.34 -0.16 -14.49
N LEU A 185 -11.38 -0.64 -13.70
CA LEU A 185 -9.96 -0.69 -14.09
C LEU A 185 -9.69 -1.71 -15.20
N ASP A 186 -10.37 -2.86 -15.19
CA ASP A 186 -10.25 -3.91 -16.21
C ASP A 186 -10.73 -3.44 -17.58
N ARG A 187 -11.79 -2.62 -17.62
CA ARG A 187 -12.32 -2.04 -18.86
C ARG A 187 -11.53 -0.82 -19.36
N SER A 188 -10.53 -0.38 -18.60
CA SER A 188 -9.89 0.92 -18.76
C SER A 188 -8.38 0.82 -19.03
N THR A 189 -8.02 0.18 -20.13
CA THR A 189 -6.65 0.16 -20.64
C THR A 189 -6.36 1.46 -21.40
N ILE A 190 -5.54 2.33 -20.82
CA ILE A 190 -5.22 3.66 -21.41
C ILE A 190 -4.16 3.53 -22.50
N PHE A 191 -3.24 2.57 -22.35
CA PHE A 191 -2.17 2.28 -23.31
C PHE A 191 -2.34 0.85 -23.85
N PRO A 192 -3.16 0.65 -24.90
CA PRO A 192 -3.40 -0.67 -25.48
C PRO A 192 -2.12 -1.32 -26.01
N GLY A 193 -2.00 -2.64 -25.86
CA GLY A 193 -0.83 -3.42 -26.30
C GLY A 193 0.42 -3.27 -25.42
N GLN A 194 0.37 -2.42 -24.39
CA GLN A 194 1.43 -2.32 -23.38
C GLN A 194 1.17 -3.26 -22.20
N PRO A 195 2.23 -3.74 -21.52
CA PRO A 195 2.13 -4.45 -20.25
C PRO A 195 1.22 -3.78 -19.21
N ILE A 196 0.66 -4.60 -18.31
CA ILE A 196 -0.20 -4.14 -17.21
C ILE A 196 0.55 -3.17 -16.29
N SER A 197 1.84 -3.41 -16.04
CA SER A 197 2.70 -2.53 -15.22
C SER A 197 2.75 -1.09 -15.75
N LEU A 198 2.83 -0.91 -17.08
CA LEU A 198 2.82 0.41 -17.71
C LEU A 198 1.46 1.11 -17.59
N ASN A 199 0.37 0.34 -17.51
CA ASN A 199 -0.97 0.88 -17.31
C ASN A 199 -1.28 1.12 -15.82
N SER A 200 -0.51 0.59 -14.87
CA SER A 200 -0.86 0.63 -13.45
C SER A 200 0.05 1.58 -12.66
N PRO A 201 -0.35 2.87 -12.49
CA PRO A 201 0.48 3.87 -11.82
C PRO A 201 0.67 3.66 -10.32
N VAL A 202 -0.19 2.88 -9.65
CA VAL A 202 -0.10 2.71 -8.18
C VAL A 202 -0.11 1.25 -7.76
N LEU A 203 -0.97 0.40 -8.33
CA LEU A 203 -1.10 -0.98 -7.86
C LEU A 203 0.03 -1.88 -8.38
N GLY A 204 0.37 -1.80 -9.66
CA GLY A 204 1.49 -2.50 -10.31
C GLY A 204 1.39 -4.03 -10.35
N VAL A 205 0.55 -4.62 -9.51
CA VAL A 205 0.30 -6.06 -9.35
C VAL A 205 -1.20 -6.32 -9.50
N PRO A 206 -1.61 -7.56 -9.85
CA PRO A 206 -3.03 -7.89 -10.03
C PRO A 206 -3.90 -7.53 -8.81
N ILE A 207 -5.06 -6.91 -9.06
CA ILE A 207 -6.01 -6.47 -8.02
C ILE A 207 -6.47 -7.66 -7.15
N SER A 208 -6.59 -8.83 -7.76
CA SER A 208 -6.93 -10.09 -7.10
C SER A 208 -5.99 -10.42 -5.93
N LEU A 209 -4.70 -10.09 -6.01
CA LEU A 209 -3.75 -10.33 -4.92
C LEU A 209 -4.08 -9.47 -3.69
N PHE A 210 -4.47 -8.20 -3.88
CA PHE A 210 -4.91 -7.34 -2.77
C PHE A 210 -6.22 -7.83 -2.17
N ARG A 211 -7.18 -8.22 -3.01
CA ARG A 211 -8.47 -8.77 -2.57
C ARG A 211 -8.28 -10.03 -1.73
N LEU A 212 -7.49 -10.99 -2.22
CA LEU A 212 -7.18 -12.24 -1.51
C LEU A 212 -6.46 -12.00 -0.19
N SER A 213 -5.44 -11.14 -0.20
CA SER A 213 -4.69 -10.76 1.01
C SER A 213 -5.61 -10.17 2.08
N PHE A 214 -6.48 -9.26 1.68
CA PHE A 214 -7.50 -8.67 2.56
C PHE A 214 -8.48 -9.73 3.09
N MET A 215 -9.01 -10.59 2.22
CA MET A 215 -9.95 -11.65 2.62
C MET A 215 -9.31 -12.56 3.66
N LEU A 216 -8.09 -13.02 3.44
CA LEU A 216 -7.34 -13.87 4.38
C LEU A 216 -7.10 -13.15 5.72
N ARG A 217 -6.63 -11.90 5.70
CA ARG A 217 -6.42 -11.08 6.90
C ARG A 217 -7.70 -10.93 7.73
N LYS A 218 -8.84 -10.70 7.08
CA LYS A 218 -10.14 -10.57 7.75
C LYS A 218 -10.56 -11.86 8.43
N GLN A 219 -10.32 -13.01 7.80
CA GLN A 219 -10.65 -14.30 8.41
C GLN A 219 -9.87 -14.53 9.71
N TYR A 220 -8.56 -14.22 9.69
CA TYR A 220 -7.74 -14.23 10.91
C TYR A 220 -8.26 -13.30 12.01
N GLY A 221 -8.69 -12.09 11.65
CA GLY A 221 -9.25 -11.14 12.61
C GLY A 221 -10.63 -11.52 13.16
N SER A 222 -11.42 -12.29 12.40
CA SER A 222 -12.80 -12.64 12.79
C SER A 222 -12.88 -13.81 13.77
N GLY A 223 -11.89 -14.70 13.77
CA GLY A 223 -11.93 -15.93 14.56
C GLY A 223 -13.04 -16.93 14.19
N LEU A 224 -13.83 -16.63 13.15
CA LEU A 224 -14.94 -17.46 12.71
C LEU A 224 -14.43 -18.56 11.77
N ALA A 225 -15.03 -19.75 11.90
CA ALA A 225 -14.79 -20.83 10.96
C ALA A 225 -15.30 -20.43 9.57
N LEU A 226 -14.44 -20.59 8.56
CA LEU A 226 -14.82 -20.40 7.16
C LEU A 226 -15.84 -21.45 6.74
N ASP A 227 -16.84 -21.02 5.98
CA ASP A 227 -17.71 -21.93 5.23
C ASP A 227 -16.86 -22.76 4.25
N SER A 228 -17.22 -24.04 4.08
CA SER A 228 -16.54 -24.99 3.21
C SER A 228 -16.52 -24.53 1.76
N GLU A 229 -17.57 -23.86 1.29
CA GLU A 229 -17.63 -23.34 -0.09
C GLU A 229 -16.65 -22.18 -0.28
N MET A 230 -16.64 -21.22 0.66
CA MET A 230 -15.69 -20.10 0.65
C MET A 230 -14.24 -20.58 0.74
N LEU A 231 -13.97 -21.57 1.60
CA LEU A 231 -12.64 -22.17 1.75
C LEU A 231 -12.18 -22.85 0.45
N SER A 232 -13.09 -23.52 -0.27
CA SER A 232 -12.78 -24.12 -1.58
C SER A 232 -12.43 -23.06 -2.61
N ARG A 233 -13.21 -21.97 -2.70
CA ARG A 233 -12.94 -20.88 -3.64
C ARG A 233 -11.59 -20.22 -3.38
N ILE A 234 -11.29 -19.93 -2.11
CA ILE A 234 -9.97 -19.37 -1.73
C ILE A 234 -8.86 -20.35 -2.09
N ARG A 235 -9.04 -21.66 -1.86
CA ARG A 235 -8.07 -22.69 -2.22
C ARG A 235 -7.73 -22.66 -3.71
N ASP A 236 -8.74 -22.58 -4.56
CA ASP A 236 -8.56 -22.58 -6.02
C ASP A 236 -7.78 -21.34 -6.47
N GLU A 237 -8.14 -20.16 -5.96
CA GLU A 237 -7.43 -18.91 -6.25
C GLU A 237 -5.96 -18.92 -5.75
N VAL A 238 -5.72 -19.51 -4.56
CA VAL A 238 -4.37 -19.68 -4.01
C VAL A 238 -3.56 -20.65 -4.86
N ALA A 239 -4.15 -21.76 -5.31
CA ALA A 239 -3.47 -22.74 -6.16
C ALA A 239 -3.05 -22.14 -7.51
N GLU A 240 -3.89 -21.28 -8.10
CA GLU A 240 -3.52 -20.52 -9.31
C GLU A 240 -2.33 -19.59 -9.05
N CYS A 241 -2.32 -18.87 -7.92
CA CYS A 241 -1.21 -18.03 -7.52
C CYS A 241 0.08 -18.85 -7.33
N GLU A 242 0.02 -19.97 -6.62
CA GLU A 242 1.15 -20.87 -6.40
C GLU A 242 1.71 -21.45 -7.70
N ALA A 243 0.83 -21.84 -8.63
CA ALA A 243 1.23 -22.33 -9.95
C ALA A 243 2.06 -21.29 -10.70
N LEU A 244 1.66 -20.01 -10.68
CA LEU A 244 2.41 -18.90 -11.28
C LEU A 244 3.76 -18.70 -10.59
N LEU A 245 3.81 -18.75 -9.25
CA LEU A 245 5.06 -18.63 -8.48
C LEU A 245 6.06 -19.73 -8.79
N LEU A 246 5.57 -20.96 -8.98
CA LEU A 246 6.39 -22.13 -9.28
C LEU A 246 6.86 -22.14 -10.75
N CYS A 247 6.05 -21.66 -11.69
CA CYS A 247 6.48 -21.49 -13.08
C CYS A 247 7.62 -20.47 -13.21
N VAL A 248 7.57 -19.37 -12.44
CA VAL A 248 8.68 -18.40 -12.37
C VAL A 248 9.98 -19.04 -11.86
N ARG A 249 9.89 -19.98 -10.91
CA ARG A 249 11.06 -20.69 -10.36
C ARG A 249 11.79 -21.53 -11.43
N ILE A 250 11.06 -22.09 -12.39
CA ILE A 250 11.63 -22.85 -13.51
C ILE A 250 12.27 -21.88 -14.51
N ALA A 251 11.62 -20.76 -14.81
CA ALA A 251 12.14 -19.75 -15.73
C ALA A 251 13.41 -19.04 -15.21
N GLU A 252 13.54 -18.79 -13.90
CA GLU A 252 14.77 -18.22 -13.29
C GLU A 252 16.00 -19.15 -13.42
N SER A 253 15.81 -20.44 -13.70
CA SER A 253 16.90 -21.38 -13.99
C SER A 253 17.36 -21.37 -15.46
N SER A 254 16.60 -20.68 -16.33
CA SER A 254 16.93 -20.47 -17.74
C SER A 254 17.31 -18.99 -17.96
N THR A 255 18.50 -18.75 -18.49
CA THR A 255 19.16 -17.44 -18.59
C THR A 255 18.56 -16.47 -19.61
N CYS A 256 17.30 -16.09 -19.47
CA CYS A 256 16.67 -15.03 -20.29
C CYS A 256 15.94 -14.02 -19.40
N GLU A 257 16.67 -13.04 -18.88
CA GLU A 257 16.07 -11.84 -18.28
C GLU A 257 16.19 -10.66 -19.26
N GLU A 258 15.20 -10.51 -20.15
CA GLU A 258 15.06 -9.35 -21.06
C GLU A 258 14.21 -8.21 -20.46
N GLY A 259 14.11 -8.12 -19.12
CA GLY A 259 13.32 -7.10 -18.42
C GLY A 259 14.17 -5.92 -17.91
N SER A 260 13.55 -4.75 -17.72
CA SER A 260 14.22 -3.66 -17.00
C SER A 260 14.41 -4.02 -15.52
N THR A 261 15.39 -3.42 -14.84
CA THR A 261 15.58 -3.61 -13.39
C THR A 261 14.33 -3.25 -12.59
N GLU A 262 13.56 -2.27 -13.06
CA GLU A 262 12.33 -1.88 -12.38
C GLU A 262 11.25 -2.96 -12.54
N ASP A 263 11.09 -3.56 -13.72
CA ASP A 263 10.16 -4.68 -13.94
C ASP A 263 10.43 -5.86 -13.00
N MET A 264 11.70 -6.14 -12.71
CA MET A 264 12.07 -7.16 -11.73
C MET A 264 11.53 -6.84 -10.33
N TYR A 265 11.59 -5.59 -9.88
CA TYR A 265 11.04 -5.21 -8.57
C TYR A 265 9.55 -5.50 -8.47
N TYR A 266 8.77 -5.22 -9.51
CA TYR A 266 7.31 -5.47 -9.48
C TYR A 266 6.99 -6.96 -9.57
N LYS A 267 7.73 -7.69 -10.40
CA LYS A 267 7.60 -9.14 -10.48
C LYS A 267 7.89 -9.79 -9.13
N ASP A 268 8.97 -9.37 -8.48
CA ASP A 268 9.36 -9.88 -7.18
C ASP A 268 8.39 -9.44 -6.08
N ALA A 269 7.90 -8.20 -6.09
CA ALA A 269 6.85 -7.76 -5.16
C ALA A 269 5.54 -8.56 -5.35
N SER A 270 5.13 -8.81 -6.60
CA SER A 270 3.99 -9.69 -6.92
C SER A 270 4.22 -11.10 -6.38
N CYS A 271 5.46 -11.60 -6.47
CA CYS A 271 5.82 -12.88 -5.91
C CYS A 271 5.69 -12.89 -4.38
N LEU A 272 6.12 -11.82 -3.69
CA LEU A 272 5.96 -11.71 -2.23
C LEU A 272 4.47 -11.72 -1.83
N PHE A 273 3.59 -11.03 -2.56
CA PHE A 273 2.14 -11.11 -2.33
C PHE A 273 1.62 -12.55 -2.46
N GLY A 274 1.98 -13.25 -3.54
CA GLY A 274 1.58 -14.65 -3.74
C GLY A 274 2.10 -15.57 -2.63
N ILE A 275 3.35 -15.38 -2.19
CA ILE A 275 3.94 -16.16 -1.07
C ILE A 275 3.16 -15.92 0.22
N ILE A 276 2.83 -14.67 0.54
CA ILE A 276 2.06 -14.33 1.75
C ILE A 276 0.67 -14.95 1.71
N ILE A 277 0.00 -14.88 0.55
CA ILE A 277 -1.30 -15.49 0.34
C ILE A 277 -1.24 -17.01 0.59
N SER A 278 -0.22 -17.69 0.05
CA SER A 278 0.03 -19.11 0.30
C SER A 278 0.24 -19.40 1.79
N LEU A 279 1.13 -18.65 2.45
CA LEU A 279 1.43 -18.81 3.89
C LEU A 279 0.20 -18.59 4.78
N LEU A 280 -0.55 -17.52 4.53
CA LEU A 280 -1.78 -17.21 5.24
C LEU A 280 -2.82 -18.32 5.03
N PHE A 281 -2.97 -18.83 3.81
CA PHE A 281 -3.93 -19.88 3.53
C PHE A 281 -3.54 -21.23 4.18
N GLU A 282 -2.26 -21.61 4.14
CA GLU A 282 -1.78 -22.82 4.81
C GLU A 282 -2.05 -22.78 6.31
N GLN A 283 -1.79 -21.63 6.93
CA GLN A 283 -2.04 -21.43 8.35
C GLN A 283 -3.55 -21.50 8.69
N LEU A 284 -4.44 -21.03 7.81
CA LEU A 284 -5.89 -21.16 8.00
C LEU A 284 -6.35 -22.62 7.94
N CYS A 285 -5.64 -23.46 7.19
CA CYS A 285 -5.95 -24.87 7.03
C CYS A 285 -5.46 -25.75 8.20
N ARG A 286 -4.65 -25.22 9.13
CA ARG A 286 -4.08 -26.04 10.20
C ARG A 286 -5.16 -26.45 11.22
N PRO A 287 -5.24 -27.75 11.57
CA PRO A 287 -6.15 -28.21 12.61
C PRO A 287 -5.58 -27.79 13.97
N HIS A 288 -5.95 -26.59 14.42
CA HIS A 288 -6.22 -26.17 15.81
C HIS A 288 -6.03 -24.64 16.03
N ILE A 289 -7.06 -24.07 16.66
CA ILE A 289 -7.24 -22.76 17.33
C ILE A 289 -7.40 -21.53 16.41
N GLY A 290 -8.66 -21.16 16.19
CA GLY A 290 -9.07 -19.87 15.63
C GLY A 290 -8.58 -18.67 16.46
N ALA A 291 -8.57 -17.50 15.83
CA ALA A 291 -8.20 -16.20 16.43
C ALA A 291 -6.85 -16.14 17.16
N GLY A 292 -5.92 -17.07 16.91
CA GLY A 292 -4.56 -17.01 17.44
C GLY A 292 -3.63 -16.12 16.59
N PRO A 293 -2.51 -15.62 17.17
CA PRO A 293 -1.50 -14.92 16.39
C PRO A 293 -0.90 -15.85 15.33
N LEU A 294 -0.55 -15.30 14.16
CA LEU A 294 0.13 -16.05 13.11
C LEU A 294 1.39 -16.74 13.68
N LEU A 295 1.60 -18.00 13.30
CA LEU A 295 2.74 -18.77 13.76
C LEU A 295 3.93 -18.62 12.80
N PRO A 296 5.18 -18.62 13.30
CA PRO A 296 6.36 -18.70 12.44
C PRO A 296 6.37 -19.97 11.58
N GLU A 297 6.96 -19.89 10.40
CA GLU A 297 7.22 -21.04 9.53
C GLU A 297 8.67 -21.54 9.65
N PRO A 298 8.93 -22.83 9.33
CA PRO A 298 10.29 -23.32 9.15
C PRO A 298 11.02 -22.56 8.04
N SER A 299 12.29 -22.23 8.28
CA SER A 299 13.14 -21.55 7.30
C SER A 299 13.37 -22.40 6.04
N GLU A 300 13.19 -23.72 6.15
CA GLU A 300 13.30 -24.67 5.04
C GLU A 300 12.04 -24.77 4.18
N SER A 301 10.93 -24.13 4.58
CA SER A 301 9.74 -24.06 3.74
C SER A 301 10.06 -23.33 2.43
N TRP A 302 9.49 -23.81 1.33
CA TRP A 302 9.79 -23.25 0.01
C TRP A 302 9.35 -21.77 -0.08
N GLN A 303 8.30 -21.40 0.65
CA GLN A 303 7.80 -20.02 0.77
C GLN A 303 8.84 -19.11 1.41
N VAL A 304 9.36 -19.48 2.59
CA VAL A 304 10.35 -18.68 3.32
C VAL A 304 11.67 -18.63 2.56
N ASP A 305 12.15 -19.76 2.05
CA ASP A 305 13.37 -19.81 1.23
C ASP A 305 13.25 -18.91 -0.01
N LYS A 306 12.13 -18.97 -0.75
CA LYS A 306 11.92 -18.11 -1.92
C LYS A 306 11.83 -16.63 -1.55
N ALA A 307 11.09 -16.29 -0.48
CA ALA A 307 11.01 -14.91 0.00
C ALA A 307 12.39 -14.36 0.39
N MET A 308 13.18 -15.12 1.15
CA MET A 308 14.53 -14.70 1.56
C MET A 308 15.48 -14.53 0.39
N ARG A 309 15.38 -15.35 -0.67
CA ARG A 309 16.17 -15.15 -1.90
C ARG A 309 15.81 -13.85 -2.60
N ILE A 310 14.52 -13.51 -2.69
CA ILE A 310 14.05 -12.25 -3.27
C ILE A 310 14.61 -11.07 -2.47
N LEU A 311 14.48 -11.08 -1.14
CA LEU A 311 14.95 -9.96 -0.32
C LEU A 311 16.47 -9.80 -0.37
N ARG A 312 17.23 -10.90 -0.29
CA ARG A 312 18.70 -10.87 -0.40
C ARG A 312 19.19 -10.40 -1.77
N ARG A 313 18.45 -10.70 -2.84
CA ARG A 313 18.75 -10.20 -4.20
C ARG A 313 18.71 -8.67 -4.26
N HIS A 314 17.86 -8.05 -3.45
CA HIS A 314 17.61 -6.60 -3.47
C HIS A 314 18.19 -5.83 -2.28
N GLU A 315 19.03 -6.46 -1.46
CA GLU A 315 19.58 -5.89 -0.21
C GLU A 315 20.29 -4.53 -0.41
N HIS A 316 20.83 -4.28 -1.61
CA HIS A 316 21.52 -3.02 -1.94
C HIS A 316 20.83 -2.22 -3.04
N ALA A 317 19.62 -2.62 -3.45
CA ALA A 317 18.89 -1.99 -4.54
C ALA A 317 18.01 -0.85 -4.02
N GLU A 318 18.48 0.39 -4.06
CA GLU A 318 17.67 1.55 -3.60
C GLU A 318 16.31 1.66 -4.33
N GLY A 319 16.25 1.24 -5.60
CA GLY A 319 15.01 1.22 -6.37
C GLY A 319 13.95 0.31 -5.77
N TRP A 320 14.35 -0.85 -5.25
CA TRP A 320 13.49 -1.79 -4.54
C TRP A 320 12.95 -1.19 -3.24
N SER A 321 13.83 -0.58 -2.43
CA SER A 321 13.46 0.03 -1.15
C SER A 321 12.58 1.28 -1.34
N ARG A 322 12.63 1.94 -2.50
CA ARG A 322 11.74 3.06 -2.85
C ARG A 322 10.40 2.60 -3.44
N CYS A 323 10.26 1.32 -3.79
CA CYS A 323 9.02 0.76 -4.32
C CYS A 323 8.03 0.46 -3.17
N PHE A 324 7.05 1.34 -2.98
CA PHE A 324 6.13 1.26 -1.83
C PHE A 324 5.25 -0.01 -1.83
N ILE A 325 5.03 -0.63 -3.00
CA ILE A 325 4.19 -1.82 -3.12
C ILE A 325 4.78 -3.03 -2.39
N GLY A 326 6.10 -3.02 -2.15
CA GLY A 326 6.80 -4.03 -1.36
C GLY A 326 6.70 -3.84 0.15
N ASN A 327 6.24 -2.69 0.64
CA ASN A 327 6.25 -2.38 2.09
C ASN A 327 5.39 -3.34 2.89
N TRP A 328 4.12 -3.52 2.50
CA TRP A 328 3.19 -4.42 3.19
C TRP A 328 3.60 -5.90 3.06
N PRO A 329 4.03 -6.38 1.87
CA PRO A 329 4.53 -7.75 1.76
C PRO A 329 5.72 -8.06 2.68
N VAL A 330 6.75 -7.21 2.66
CA VAL A 330 7.94 -7.39 3.53
C VAL A 330 7.54 -7.40 4.99
N TYR A 331 6.69 -6.46 5.40
CA TYR A 331 6.15 -6.41 6.76
C TYR A 331 5.45 -7.71 7.15
N THR A 332 4.49 -8.17 6.35
CA THR A 332 3.70 -9.37 6.66
C THR A 332 4.55 -10.63 6.65
N LEU A 333 5.56 -10.72 5.78
CA LEU A 333 6.53 -11.82 5.79
C LEU A 333 7.28 -11.94 7.10
N GLY A 334 7.61 -10.82 7.75
CA GLY A 334 8.26 -10.80 9.07
C GLY A 334 7.55 -11.62 10.14
N LEU A 335 6.23 -11.80 10.03
CA LEU A 335 5.43 -12.59 10.96
C LEU A 335 5.72 -14.08 10.84
N PHE A 336 6.14 -14.55 9.67
CA PHE A 336 6.46 -15.95 9.45
C PHE A 336 7.93 -16.27 9.76
N MET A 337 8.77 -15.28 10.06
CA MET A 337 10.18 -15.49 10.32
C MET A 337 10.44 -16.06 11.71
N LYS A 338 10.95 -17.30 11.75
CA LYS A 338 11.33 -18.00 12.98
C LYS A 338 12.78 -17.70 13.40
N SER A 339 13.71 -17.71 12.45
CA SER A 339 15.13 -17.58 12.75
C SER A 339 15.54 -16.11 12.97
N PRO A 340 16.48 -15.81 13.87
CA PRO A 340 17.00 -14.45 14.04
C PRO A 340 17.62 -13.87 12.75
N ASN A 341 18.23 -14.73 11.94
CA ASN A 341 18.86 -14.32 10.67
C ASN A 341 17.81 -13.85 9.66
N ASP A 342 16.69 -14.57 9.53
CA ASP A 342 15.63 -14.18 8.61
C ASP A 342 14.88 -12.92 9.11
N GLN A 343 14.70 -12.79 10.44
CA GLN A 343 14.19 -11.56 11.06
C GLN A 343 15.10 -10.36 10.78
N GLU A 344 16.42 -10.55 10.80
CA GLU A 344 17.40 -9.49 10.52
C GLU A 344 17.33 -9.02 9.06
N VAL A 345 17.11 -9.92 8.10
CA VAL A 345 16.89 -9.54 6.69
C VAL A 345 15.66 -8.63 6.56
N ILE A 346 14.54 -9.01 7.20
CA ILE A 346 13.31 -8.19 7.18
C ILE A 346 13.52 -6.84 7.85
N ARG A 347 14.20 -6.82 9.02
CA ARG A 347 14.52 -5.61 9.76
C ARG A 347 15.32 -4.63 8.91
N ASN A 348 16.37 -5.11 8.25
CA ASN A 348 17.24 -4.28 7.41
C ASN A 348 16.51 -3.74 6.18
N ASP A 349 15.69 -4.56 5.52
CA ASP A 349 14.89 -4.13 4.37
C ASP A 349 13.88 -3.02 4.75
N LEU A 350 13.14 -3.19 5.86
CA LEU A 350 12.22 -2.15 6.37
C LEU A 350 12.96 -0.88 6.81
N GLN A 351 14.11 -1.02 7.47
CA GLN A 351 14.92 0.11 7.90
C GLN A 351 15.43 0.93 6.71
N GLN A 352 15.86 0.26 5.63
CA GLN A 352 16.31 0.90 4.39
C GLN A 352 15.15 1.57 3.65
N ARG A 353 13.98 0.92 3.58
CA ARG A 353 12.76 1.52 3.02
C ARG A 353 12.39 2.80 3.75
N TRP A 354 12.40 2.80 5.08
CA TRP A 354 12.15 4.00 5.86
C TRP A 354 13.21 5.07 5.56
N SER A 355 14.50 4.77 5.67
CA SER A 355 15.55 5.78 5.52
C SER A 355 15.52 6.48 4.16
N LEU A 356 15.12 5.79 3.09
CA LEU A 356 15.04 6.35 1.74
C LEU A 356 13.74 7.09 1.42
N THR A 357 12.64 6.74 2.09
CA THR A 357 11.30 7.24 1.72
C THR A 357 10.70 8.19 2.76
N GLY A 358 11.08 8.05 4.03
CA GLY A 358 10.45 8.77 5.14
C GLY A 358 9.04 8.30 5.47
N PHE A 359 8.61 7.13 4.98
CA PHE A 359 7.23 6.67 5.17
C PHE A 359 7.05 6.18 6.62
N SER A 360 6.38 6.95 7.48
CA SER A 360 6.17 6.55 8.88
C SER A 360 5.34 5.27 9.03
N GLN A 361 4.57 4.90 8.00
CA GLN A 361 3.94 3.58 7.94
C GLN A 361 4.97 2.44 8.01
N VAL A 362 6.13 2.56 7.36
CA VAL A 362 7.19 1.55 7.41
C VAL A 362 7.81 1.46 8.81
N CYS A 363 8.00 2.61 9.47
CA CYS A 363 8.38 2.66 10.87
C CYS A 363 7.40 1.90 11.77
N ARG A 364 6.09 2.11 11.57
CA ARG A 364 5.04 1.41 12.33
C ARG A 364 5.06 -0.09 12.09
N PHE A 365 5.23 -0.52 10.83
CA PHE A 365 5.41 -1.94 10.49
C PHE A 365 6.60 -2.57 11.20
N GLN A 366 7.74 -1.89 11.22
CA GLN A 366 8.94 -2.35 11.93
C GLN A 366 8.67 -2.45 13.44
N GLY A 367 8.07 -1.43 14.05
CA GLY A 367 7.74 -1.45 15.48
C GLY A 367 6.78 -2.59 15.87
N ASP A 368 5.78 -2.86 15.03
CA ASP A 368 4.83 -3.95 15.21
C ASP A 368 5.53 -5.33 15.17
N LEU A 369 6.43 -5.55 14.20
CA LEU A 369 7.22 -6.78 14.14
C LEU A 369 8.13 -6.96 15.35
N GLU A 370 8.81 -5.91 15.82
CA GLU A 370 9.67 -6.00 17.00
C GLU A 370 8.88 -6.37 18.25
N GLN A 371 7.67 -5.82 18.40
CA GLN A 371 6.76 -6.19 19.48
C GLN A 371 6.40 -7.69 19.39
N ILE A 372 5.99 -8.16 18.21
CA ILE A 372 5.61 -9.57 17.98
C ILE A 372 6.79 -10.52 18.24
N TRP A 373 7.98 -10.23 17.69
CA TRP A 373 9.17 -11.05 17.89
C TRP A 373 9.61 -11.07 19.36
N THR A 374 9.44 -9.97 20.09
CA THR A 374 9.72 -9.91 21.53
C THR A 374 8.74 -10.75 22.34
N LEU A 375 7.44 -10.62 22.09
CA LEU A 375 6.40 -11.43 22.74
C LEU A 375 6.64 -12.93 22.53
N ARG A 376 6.98 -13.33 21.31
CA ARG A 376 7.29 -14.73 20.98
C ARG A 376 8.50 -15.25 21.76
N ARG A 377 9.59 -14.47 21.87
CA ARG A 377 10.76 -14.84 22.67
C ARG A 377 10.43 -15.02 24.15
N SER A 378 9.56 -14.18 24.71
CA SER A 378 9.11 -14.31 26.10
C SER A 378 8.25 -15.55 26.33
N SER A 379 7.34 -15.89 25.40
CA SER A 379 6.46 -17.06 25.51
C SER A 379 7.20 -18.42 25.46
N VAL A 380 8.36 -18.48 24.82
CA VAL A 380 9.21 -19.69 24.78
C VAL A 380 9.99 -19.89 26.09
N ASN A 381 10.13 -18.83 26.90
CA ASN A 381 10.90 -18.84 28.15
C ASN A 381 10.04 -19.04 29.41
N GLU A 382 8.72 -19.20 29.30
CA GLU A 382 7.91 -19.72 30.41
C GLU A 382 8.04 -21.25 30.44
N PRO A 383 8.73 -21.85 31.43
CA PRO A 383 8.67 -23.29 31.59
C PRO A 383 7.25 -23.65 32.00
N SER A 384 6.66 -24.62 31.32
CA SER A 384 5.43 -25.28 31.71
C SER A 384 5.56 -25.75 33.16
N LEU A 385 5.04 -24.97 34.11
CA LEU A 385 4.84 -25.40 35.48
C LEU A 385 3.59 -26.27 35.49
N LEU A 386 3.75 -27.54 35.12
CA LEU A 386 2.88 -28.64 35.51
C LEU A 386 3.72 -29.85 35.89
#